data_AF-A0A9Q2NRR7-F1
#
_entry.id   AF-A0A9Q2NRR7-F1
#
_cell.length_a   1.000
_cell.length_b   1.000
_cell.length_c   1.000
_cell.angle_alpha   90.00
_cell.angle_beta   90.00
_cell.angle_gamma   90.00
#
_symmetry.space_group_name_H-M   'P 1'
#
loop_
_entity.id
_entity.type
_entity.pdbx_description
1 polymer ?
#
loop_
_entity_poly.entity_id
_entity_poly.type
_entity_poly.pdbx_seq_one_letter_code
_entity_poly.pdbx_strand_id
1 'polypeptide(L)'
;MAGEVLDDEISEELEAAELFLLMVSPDFIASNYCVEREMQRALERHEAGMAQVVPIIVEPCDWAAMPQLRRLKAVPKDGLPISEWTNANTAYLDVIQEIRRIVDAGVSNALDSTADETEPASTQQVAPRYRVQRDFDEIDHSEYRDAAFTAIKNYFKLAIAEIDAVEGLRGRFVDRGANSFGSTVVNRGRQHGTAHITVHCRNAGFALGDIYFSFTENAADNTANGGFNVSSDEYEQFLIVTMSMFGNETDQLNPEQAAEYLWNQFIEQAGISHA
;
A
#
# COMPACT_ATOMS: atom_id res chain seq x y z
N MET A 1 -35.27 0.56 -27.31
CA MET A 1 -34.96 1.91 -26.79
C MET A 1 -34.62 1.73 -25.32
N ALA A 2 -33.34 1.55 -25.00
CA ALA A 2 -32.84 1.30 -23.64
C ALA A 2 -31.34 1.70 -23.59
N GLY A 3 -31.03 2.90 -24.09
CA GLY A 3 -29.67 3.46 -24.14
C GLY A 3 -29.67 4.99 -24.18
N GLU A 4 -30.67 5.60 -24.82
CA GLU A 4 -30.77 7.07 -24.98
C GLU A 4 -30.99 7.85 -23.67
N VAL A 5 -31.54 7.25 -22.61
CA VAL A 5 -31.79 7.96 -21.34
C VAL A 5 -30.57 7.92 -20.40
N LEU A 6 -29.69 6.92 -20.57
CA LEU A 6 -28.48 6.80 -19.74
C LEU A 6 -27.39 7.78 -20.20
N ASP A 7 -27.31 8.04 -21.53
CA ASP A 7 -26.32 8.95 -22.13
C ASP A 7 -26.51 10.43 -21.72
N ASP A 8 -27.76 10.88 -21.56
CA ASP A 8 -28.05 12.29 -21.26
C ASP A 8 -27.74 12.63 -19.79
N GLU A 9 -28.11 11.76 -18.83
CA GLU A 9 -27.81 11.95 -17.40
C GLU A 9 -26.29 11.87 -17.12
N ILE A 10 -25.59 10.93 -17.76
CA ILE A 10 -24.12 10.83 -17.66
C ILE A 10 -23.45 12.06 -18.26
N SER A 11 -23.98 12.60 -19.37
CA SER A 11 -23.42 13.80 -19.99
C SER A 11 -23.59 15.05 -19.13
N GLU A 12 -24.69 15.20 -18.39
CA GLU A 12 -24.90 16.35 -17.48
C GLU A 12 -23.94 16.31 -16.29
N GLU A 13 -23.80 15.15 -15.65
CA GLU A 13 -22.82 14.96 -14.56
C GLU A 13 -21.39 15.15 -15.06
N LEU A 14 -21.10 14.71 -16.29
CA LEU A 14 -19.81 14.91 -16.93
C LEU A 14 -19.53 16.38 -17.27
N GLU A 15 -20.53 17.21 -17.53
CA GLU A 15 -20.35 18.66 -17.71
C GLU A 15 -20.24 19.40 -16.37
N ALA A 16 -20.87 18.89 -15.31
CA ALA A 16 -20.81 19.48 -13.98
C ALA A 16 -19.51 19.13 -13.22
N ALA A 17 -18.91 17.98 -13.50
CA ALA A 17 -17.73 17.50 -12.77
C ALA A 17 -16.52 18.45 -12.93
N GLU A 18 -15.89 18.82 -11.82
CA GLU A 18 -14.67 19.63 -11.81
C GLU A 18 -13.39 18.78 -11.68
N LEU A 19 -13.54 17.50 -11.33
CA LEU A 19 -12.45 16.54 -11.12
C LEU A 19 -12.83 15.17 -11.68
N PHE A 20 -11.96 14.62 -12.51
CA PHE A 20 -12.06 13.29 -13.10
C PHE A 20 -10.92 12.41 -12.59
N LEU A 21 -11.25 11.26 -12.02
CA LEU A 21 -10.29 10.27 -11.55
C LEU A 21 -10.30 9.07 -12.50
N LEU A 22 -9.18 8.81 -13.17
CA LEU A 22 -9.09 7.74 -14.16
C LEU A 22 -8.36 6.54 -13.54
N MET A 23 -9.07 5.45 -13.31
CA MET A 23 -8.47 4.22 -12.77
C MET A 23 -7.79 3.46 -13.91
N VAL A 24 -6.52 3.77 -14.17
CA VAL A 24 -5.77 3.27 -15.33
C VAL A 24 -5.21 1.87 -15.04
N SER A 25 -5.57 0.93 -15.91
CA SER A 25 -5.15 -0.48 -15.90
C SER A 25 -5.05 -1.00 -17.34
N PRO A 26 -4.50 -2.21 -17.58
CA PRO A 26 -4.55 -2.84 -18.89
C PRO A 26 -5.97 -2.91 -19.48
N ASP A 27 -6.97 -3.24 -18.66
CA ASP A 27 -8.37 -3.32 -19.08
C ASP A 27 -8.93 -1.94 -19.46
N PHE A 28 -8.56 -0.89 -18.71
CA PHE A 28 -8.93 0.49 -19.02
C PHE A 28 -8.35 0.97 -20.35
N ILE A 29 -7.10 0.64 -20.66
CA ILE A 29 -6.49 0.99 -21.96
C ILE A 29 -7.17 0.19 -23.09
N ALA A 30 -7.50 -1.08 -22.83
CA ALA A 30 -8.14 -1.96 -23.80
C ALA A 30 -9.60 -1.59 -24.11
N SER A 31 -10.30 -0.86 -23.23
CA SER A 31 -11.74 -0.57 -23.36
C SER A 31 -12.12 0.46 -24.42
N ASN A 32 -11.17 0.98 -25.20
CA ASN A 32 -11.31 2.12 -26.13
C ASN A 32 -11.34 3.50 -25.46
N TYR A 33 -10.45 3.74 -24.50
CA TYR A 33 -10.16 5.05 -23.89
C TYR A 33 -10.15 6.25 -24.87
N CYS A 34 -9.59 6.07 -26.08
CA CYS A 34 -9.49 7.14 -27.09
C CYS A 34 -10.78 7.37 -27.91
N VAL A 35 -11.77 6.49 -27.80
CA VAL A 35 -13.01 6.51 -28.61
C VAL A 35 -14.22 6.88 -27.76
N GLU A 36 -14.14 6.77 -26.44
CA GLU A 36 -15.20 7.18 -25.52
C GLU A 36 -15.35 8.72 -25.52
N ARG A 37 -16.56 9.18 -25.88
CA ARG A 37 -16.91 10.60 -26.01
C ARG A 37 -16.75 11.34 -24.69
N GLU A 38 -17.08 10.66 -23.59
CA GLU A 38 -16.96 11.10 -22.22
C GLU A 38 -15.52 11.46 -21.86
N MET A 39 -14.58 10.58 -22.21
CA MET A 39 -13.16 10.77 -21.92
C MET A 39 -12.57 11.92 -22.71
N GLN A 40 -12.86 11.99 -24.01
CA GLN A 40 -12.40 13.08 -24.84
C GLN A 40 -12.91 14.42 -24.29
N ARG A 41 -14.17 14.47 -23.87
CA ARG A 41 -14.76 15.67 -23.30
C ARG A 41 -14.11 16.08 -21.98
N ALA A 42 -13.80 15.14 -21.09
CA ALA A 42 -13.08 15.40 -19.84
C ALA A 42 -11.67 15.98 -20.11
N LEU A 43 -10.94 15.41 -21.08
CA LEU A 43 -9.63 15.90 -21.49
C LEU A 43 -9.69 17.31 -22.11
N GLU A 44 -10.67 17.60 -22.96
CA GLU A 44 -10.89 18.94 -23.51
C GLU A 44 -11.18 19.97 -22.41
N ARG A 45 -12.01 19.61 -21.42
CA ARG A 45 -12.29 20.47 -20.26
C ARG A 45 -11.06 20.66 -19.38
N HIS A 46 -10.19 19.65 -19.27
CA HIS A 46 -8.92 19.77 -18.59
C HIS A 46 -7.96 20.75 -19.28
N GLU A 47 -7.79 20.62 -20.59
CA GLU A 47 -6.97 21.55 -21.37
C GLU A 47 -7.52 22.99 -21.32
N ALA A 48 -8.84 23.15 -21.23
CA ALA A 48 -9.49 24.44 -21.06
C ALA A 48 -9.42 25.00 -19.62
N GLY A 49 -8.88 24.24 -18.65
CA GLY A 49 -8.83 24.62 -17.23
C GLY A 49 -10.20 24.65 -16.54
N MET A 50 -11.21 24.02 -17.13
CA MET A 50 -12.58 23.92 -16.60
C MET A 50 -12.81 22.69 -15.73
N ALA A 51 -11.89 21.72 -15.78
CA ALA A 51 -11.88 20.53 -14.94
C ALA A 51 -10.43 20.04 -14.74
N GLN A 52 -10.20 19.16 -13.78
CA GLN A 52 -8.93 18.46 -13.60
C GLN A 52 -9.10 16.98 -13.93
N VAL A 53 -8.14 16.40 -14.66
CA VAL A 53 -8.12 14.95 -14.94
C VAL A 53 -6.87 14.36 -14.29
N VAL A 54 -7.07 13.37 -13.44
CA VAL A 54 -6.02 12.73 -12.64
C VAL A 54 -5.99 11.24 -12.95
N PRO A 55 -4.96 10.77 -13.67
CA PRO A 55 -4.72 9.34 -13.84
C PRO A 55 -4.27 8.70 -12.53
N ILE A 56 -5.00 7.70 -12.07
CA ILE A 56 -4.66 6.83 -10.95
C ILE A 56 -4.21 5.49 -11.53
N ILE A 57 -2.91 5.21 -11.54
CA ILE A 57 -2.35 3.98 -12.09
C ILE A 57 -2.59 2.85 -11.09
N VAL A 58 -3.51 1.96 -11.42
CA VAL A 58 -3.90 0.85 -10.54
C VAL A 58 -3.02 -0.38 -10.81
N GLU A 59 -2.70 -0.61 -12.09
CA GLU A 59 -1.93 -1.78 -12.55
C GLU A 59 -0.87 -1.42 -13.60
N PRO A 60 0.21 -2.21 -13.73
CA PRO A 60 1.25 -1.98 -14.73
C PRO A 60 0.66 -2.02 -16.14
N CYS A 61 0.80 -0.91 -16.87
CA CYS A 61 0.32 -0.79 -18.23
C CYS A 61 1.09 0.31 -18.98
N ASP A 62 1.06 0.26 -20.32
CA ASP A 62 1.78 1.22 -21.17
C ASP A 62 1.02 2.55 -21.35
N TRP A 63 0.55 3.12 -20.23
CA TRP A 63 -0.18 4.38 -20.23
C TRP A 63 0.73 5.56 -20.63
N ALA A 64 2.03 5.46 -20.36
CA ALA A 64 3.02 6.47 -20.72
C ALA A 64 3.22 6.59 -22.24
N ALA A 65 2.96 5.54 -23.03
CA ALA A 65 2.94 5.62 -24.49
C ALA A 65 1.74 6.42 -25.02
N MET A 66 0.70 6.64 -24.21
CA MET A 66 -0.50 7.38 -24.60
C MET A 66 -0.28 8.91 -24.43
N PRO A 67 -0.24 9.70 -25.52
CA PRO A 67 0.08 11.13 -25.43
C PRO A 67 -0.88 11.94 -24.55
N GLN A 68 -2.14 11.53 -24.46
CA GLN A 68 -3.18 12.20 -23.67
C GLN A 68 -2.94 12.01 -22.17
N LEU A 69 -2.54 10.81 -21.74
CA LEU A 69 -2.29 10.50 -20.33
C LEU A 69 -0.91 10.97 -19.87
N ARG A 70 0.11 10.84 -20.72
CA ARG A 70 1.50 11.22 -20.40
C ARG A 70 1.66 12.69 -20.01
N ARG A 71 0.79 13.56 -20.49
CA ARG A 71 0.82 15.01 -20.19
C ARG A 71 0.21 15.36 -18.84
N LEU A 72 -0.56 14.43 -18.26
CA LEU A 72 -1.23 14.62 -16.97
C LEU A 72 -0.33 14.14 -15.84
N LYS A 73 -0.50 14.72 -14.65
CA LYS A 73 0.17 14.24 -13.44
C LYS A 73 -0.51 12.97 -12.97
N ALA A 74 0.09 11.81 -13.25
CA ALA A 74 -0.37 10.54 -12.75
C ALA A 74 -0.04 10.36 -11.25
N VAL A 75 -0.91 9.63 -10.56
CA VAL A 75 -0.76 9.18 -9.18
C VAL A 75 -0.94 7.66 -9.14
N PRO A 76 -0.47 6.92 -8.11
CA PRO A 76 0.41 7.35 -7.03
C PRO A 76 1.74 7.92 -7.54
N LYS A 77 2.56 8.45 -6.62
CA LYS A 77 3.85 9.08 -6.89
C LYS A 77 4.64 8.38 -8.01
N ASP A 78 5.13 9.18 -8.94
CA ASP A 78 5.89 8.77 -10.13
C ASP A 78 5.13 7.82 -11.09
N GLY A 79 3.81 7.69 -10.91
CA GLY A 79 2.96 6.78 -11.67
C GLY A 79 3.20 5.30 -11.35
N LEU A 80 3.84 5.00 -10.21
CA LEU A 80 4.04 3.63 -9.76
C LEU A 80 2.66 2.99 -9.49
N PRO A 81 2.31 1.91 -10.21
CA PRO A 81 1.00 1.28 -10.07
C PRO A 81 0.72 0.89 -8.63
N ILE A 82 -0.50 1.11 -8.13
CA ILE A 82 -0.90 0.74 -6.77
C ILE A 82 -0.54 -0.71 -6.44
N SER A 83 -0.65 -1.62 -7.41
CA SER A 83 -0.31 -3.04 -7.25
C SER A 83 1.19 -3.34 -7.10
N GLU A 84 2.08 -2.39 -7.40
CA GLU A 84 3.54 -2.52 -7.24
C GLU A 84 4.06 -1.89 -5.95
N TRP A 85 3.23 -1.17 -5.20
CA TRP A 85 3.61 -0.67 -3.88
C TRP A 85 3.71 -1.82 -2.89
N THR A 86 4.66 -1.73 -1.94
CA THR A 86 4.79 -2.71 -0.86
C THR A 86 3.48 -2.85 -0.07
N ASN A 87 2.76 -1.73 0.07
CA ASN A 87 1.49 -1.65 0.75
C ASN A 87 0.52 -0.77 -0.07
N ALA A 88 -0.52 -1.36 -0.66
CA ALA A 88 -1.49 -0.64 -1.49
C ALA A 88 -2.15 0.52 -0.72
N ASN A 89 -2.36 0.31 0.56
CA ASN A 89 -2.84 1.29 1.53
C ASN A 89 -1.97 2.55 1.60
N THR A 90 -0.64 2.40 1.53
CA THR A 90 0.32 3.51 1.45
C THR A 90 0.24 4.22 0.10
N ALA A 91 0.04 3.47 -1.00
CA ALA A 91 -0.21 4.02 -2.32
C ALA A 91 -1.50 4.87 -2.36
N TYR A 92 -2.60 4.37 -1.80
CA TYR A 92 -3.87 5.11 -1.72
C TYR A 92 -3.76 6.37 -0.86
N LEU A 93 -2.95 6.34 0.22
CA LEU A 93 -2.70 7.54 1.01
C LEU A 93 -2.02 8.62 0.16
N ASP A 94 -1.03 8.25 -0.65
CA ASP A 94 -0.35 9.17 -1.57
C ASP A 94 -1.34 9.75 -2.60
N VAL A 95 -2.18 8.90 -3.20
CA VAL A 95 -3.27 9.31 -4.10
C VAL A 95 -4.22 10.31 -3.42
N ILE A 96 -4.68 10.02 -2.20
CA ILE A 96 -5.59 10.89 -1.45
C ILE A 96 -4.92 12.22 -1.13
N GLN A 97 -3.64 12.23 -0.75
CA GLN A 97 -2.91 13.46 -0.48
C GLN A 97 -2.81 14.33 -1.73
N GLU A 98 -2.52 13.74 -2.89
CA GLU A 98 -2.48 14.49 -4.14
C GLU A 98 -3.86 15.00 -4.56
N ILE A 99 -4.91 14.20 -4.42
CA ILE A 99 -6.29 14.64 -4.69
C ILE A 99 -6.65 15.84 -3.79
N ARG A 100 -6.32 15.79 -2.49
CA ARG A 100 -6.53 16.93 -1.59
C ARG A 100 -5.77 18.17 -2.05
N ARG A 101 -4.51 18.03 -2.45
CA ARG A 101 -3.74 19.16 -3.01
C ARG A 101 -4.42 19.75 -4.23
N ILE A 102 -4.91 18.93 -5.15
CA ILE A 102 -5.58 19.38 -6.37
C ILE A 102 -6.85 20.17 -6.04
N VAL A 103 -7.67 19.65 -5.12
CA VAL A 103 -8.89 20.30 -4.66
C VAL A 103 -8.57 21.62 -3.94
N ASP A 104 -7.56 21.65 -3.08
CA ASP A 104 -7.15 22.84 -2.34
C ASP A 104 -6.48 23.88 -3.27
N ALA A 105 -5.71 23.44 -4.27
CA ALA A 105 -5.07 24.31 -5.27
C ALA A 105 -6.08 24.94 -6.24
N GLY A 106 -7.21 24.28 -6.51
CA GLY A 106 -8.36 24.88 -7.21
C GLY A 106 -8.91 26.14 -6.51
N VAL A 107 -8.64 26.30 -5.21
CA VAL A 107 -9.03 27.47 -4.39
C VAL A 107 -7.89 28.51 -4.31
N SER A 108 -6.68 28.22 -4.79
CA SER A 108 -5.50 29.07 -4.60
C SER A 108 -4.50 28.91 -5.74
N ASN A 109 -4.80 29.52 -6.88
CA ASN A 109 -3.92 29.50 -8.05
C ASN A 109 -2.84 30.59 -7.97
N ALA A 110 -1.58 30.23 -7.69
CA ALA A 110 -0.37 30.72 -8.39
C ALA A 110 0.95 30.16 -7.82
N LEU A 111 1.80 29.63 -8.72
CA LEU A 111 3.23 29.25 -8.60
C LEU A 111 3.47 27.85 -7.97
N ASP A 112 4.26 26.93 -8.52
CA ASP A 112 5.17 26.88 -9.67
C ASP A 112 5.46 25.39 -9.97
N SER A 113 5.72 25.06 -11.24
CA SER A 113 6.13 23.71 -11.71
C SER A 113 7.63 23.45 -11.53
N THR A 114 8.06 22.18 -11.47
CA THR A 114 9.06 21.58 -12.39
C THR A 114 9.40 20.11 -12.05
N ALA A 115 9.68 19.35 -13.10
CA ALA A 115 9.86 17.90 -13.20
C ALA A 115 11.29 17.41 -12.86
N ASP A 116 11.47 16.09 -12.64
CA ASP A 116 12.59 15.35 -13.23
C ASP A 116 12.37 13.81 -13.27
N GLU A 117 13.06 13.17 -14.23
CA GLU A 117 12.93 11.80 -14.78
C GLU A 117 13.62 10.70 -13.92
N THR A 118 13.29 9.40 -14.09
CA THR A 118 14.19 8.27 -14.50
C THR A 118 13.64 6.84 -14.14
N GLU A 119 13.65 5.93 -15.13
CA GLU A 119 13.36 4.46 -15.17
C GLU A 119 14.57 3.55 -14.73
N PRO A 120 14.54 2.17 -14.74
CA PRO A 120 13.43 1.18 -14.62
C PRO A 120 13.70 -0.13 -13.80
N ALA A 121 12.61 -0.88 -13.57
CA ALA A 121 12.38 -2.35 -13.63
C ALA A 121 12.93 -3.39 -12.61
N SER A 122 12.03 -4.27 -12.12
CA SER A 122 12.17 -5.76 -12.22
C SER A 122 10.89 -6.55 -11.87
N THR A 123 10.68 -7.64 -12.62
CA THR A 123 9.55 -8.59 -12.70
C THR A 123 9.59 -9.72 -11.66
N GLN A 124 8.42 -10.29 -11.27
CA GLN A 124 8.36 -11.63 -10.67
C GLN A 124 7.20 -12.52 -11.18
N GLN A 125 7.55 -13.79 -11.39
CA GLN A 125 6.83 -14.86 -12.09
C GLN A 125 6.09 -15.80 -11.12
N VAL A 126 4.95 -16.33 -11.57
CA VAL A 126 4.10 -17.32 -10.88
C VAL A 126 4.66 -18.75 -11.04
N ALA A 127 4.71 -19.53 -9.96
CA ALA A 127 5.12 -20.95 -9.97
C ALA A 127 3.91 -21.93 -9.85
N PRO A 128 4.00 -23.17 -10.42
CA PRO A 128 2.88 -24.11 -10.53
C PRO A 128 2.67 -25.02 -9.30
N ARG A 129 1.40 -25.43 -9.11
CA ARG A 129 0.85 -26.22 -7.98
C ARG A 129 1.02 -27.73 -8.16
N TYR A 130 1.94 -28.33 -7.40
CA TYR A 130 1.81 -29.69 -6.85
C TYR A 130 2.39 -29.68 -5.43
N ARG A 131 1.58 -30.01 -4.41
CA ARG A 131 1.97 -29.98 -3.00
C ARG A 131 2.11 -31.40 -2.46
N VAL A 132 3.27 -31.70 -1.87
CA VAL A 132 3.60 -32.98 -1.23
C VAL A 132 3.35 -32.82 0.26
N GLN A 133 2.64 -33.76 0.91
CA GLN A 133 2.47 -33.75 2.37
C GLN A 133 3.84 -33.84 3.06
N ARG A 134 4.06 -33.02 4.09
CA ARG A 134 5.31 -32.95 4.87
C ARG A 134 5.02 -33.02 6.36
N ASP A 135 5.82 -33.80 7.09
CA ASP A 135 5.88 -33.72 8.54
C ASP A 135 6.88 -32.61 8.90
N PHE A 136 6.41 -31.52 9.53
CA PHE A 136 7.26 -30.41 9.97
C PHE A 136 7.81 -30.67 11.37
N ASP A 137 9.13 -30.57 11.55
CA ASP A 137 9.79 -30.73 12.84
C ASP A 137 10.16 -29.40 13.51
N GLU A 138 10.85 -29.45 14.67
CA GLU A 138 11.27 -28.24 15.39
C GLU A 138 12.31 -27.39 14.62
N ILE A 139 13.09 -28.00 13.73
CA ILE A 139 14.04 -27.29 12.88
C ILE A 139 13.27 -26.55 11.80
N ASP A 140 12.32 -27.20 11.12
CA ASP A 140 11.44 -26.56 10.13
C ASP A 140 10.69 -25.37 10.74
N HIS A 141 10.18 -25.53 11.97
CA HIS A 141 9.51 -24.45 12.71
C HIS A 141 10.43 -23.25 12.95
N SER A 142 11.67 -23.51 13.39
CA SER A 142 12.67 -22.47 13.60
C SER A 142 13.07 -21.78 12.29
N GLU A 143 13.31 -22.54 11.22
CA GLU A 143 13.67 -22.00 9.91
C GLU A 143 12.55 -21.13 9.34
N TYR A 144 11.30 -21.60 9.44
CA TYR A 144 10.14 -20.84 8.98
C TYR A 144 9.97 -19.55 9.77
N ARG A 145 10.11 -19.58 11.11
CA ARG A 145 10.07 -18.38 11.94
C ARG A 145 11.13 -17.36 11.50
N ASP A 146 12.36 -17.80 11.32
CA ASP A 146 13.48 -16.91 10.98
C ASP A 146 13.31 -16.32 9.57
N ALA A 147 12.82 -17.13 8.62
CA ALA A 147 12.44 -16.69 7.28
C ALA A 147 11.29 -15.68 7.31
N ALA A 148 10.23 -15.96 8.08
CA ALA A 148 9.07 -15.09 8.21
C ALA A 148 9.44 -13.75 8.86
N PHE A 149 10.26 -13.76 9.91
CA PHE A 149 10.79 -12.54 10.51
C PHE A 149 11.61 -11.72 9.51
N THR A 150 12.43 -12.38 8.69
CA THR A 150 13.22 -11.73 7.64
C THR A 150 12.32 -11.07 6.59
N ALA A 151 11.25 -11.74 6.17
CA ALA A 151 10.26 -11.21 5.24
C ALA A 151 9.57 -9.96 5.83
N ILE A 152 9.06 -10.05 7.06
CA ILE A 152 8.43 -8.92 7.77
C ILE A 152 9.42 -7.75 7.91
N LYS A 153 10.67 -8.03 8.30
CA LYS A 153 11.72 -7.00 8.42
C LYS A 153 11.99 -6.28 7.11
N ASN A 154 12.08 -7.02 6.00
CA ASN A 154 12.32 -6.46 4.68
C ASN A 154 11.13 -5.61 4.20
N TYR A 155 9.91 -6.09 4.43
CA TYR A 155 8.68 -5.34 4.18
C TYR A 155 8.71 -3.98 4.90
N PHE A 156 8.98 -3.98 6.21
CA PHE A 156 9.06 -2.75 7.00
C PHE A 156 10.15 -1.80 6.50
N LYS A 157 11.29 -2.33 6.05
CA LYS A 157 12.38 -1.50 5.50
C LYS A 157 11.95 -0.79 4.22
N LEU A 158 11.25 -1.48 3.31
CA LEU A 158 10.75 -0.91 2.05
C LEU A 158 9.60 0.07 2.32
N ALA A 159 8.59 -0.33 3.09
CA ALA A 159 7.44 0.51 3.39
C ALA A 159 7.80 1.79 4.15
N ILE A 160 8.84 1.77 5.01
CA ILE A 160 9.37 2.99 5.64
C ILE A 160 10.02 3.93 4.62
N ALA A 161 10.74 3.40 3.64
CA ALA A 161 11.33 4.22 2.59
C ALA A 161 10.25 4.87 1.71
N GLU A 162 9.16 4.13 1.41
CA GLU A 162 7.97 4.66 0.74
C GLU A 162 7.32 5.79 1.57
N ILE A 163 7.10 5.59 2.88
CA ILE A 163 6.55 6.63 3.77
C ILE A 163 7.44 7.87 3.84
N ASP A 164 8.76 7.72 3.94
CA ASP A 164 9.67 8.88 4.04
C ASP A 164 9.70 9.71 2.74
N ALA A 165 9.26 9.11 1.63
CA ALA A 165 9.12 9.77 0.34
C ALA A 165 7.80 10.55 0.17
N VAL A 166 6.83 10.35 1.07
CA VAL A 166 5.53 11.05 1.10
C VAL A 166 5.64 12.36 1.87
N GLU A 167 5.21 13.46 1.27
CA GLU A 167 5.29 14.79 1.90
C GLU A 167 4.47 14.87 3.19
N GLY A 168 5.02 15.54 4.22
CA GLY A 168 4.36 15.65 5.52
C GLY A 168 4.47 14.41 6.40
N LEU A 169 4.99 13.31 5.87
CA LEU A 169 5.38 12.13 6.65
C LEU A 169 6.90 12.07 6.82
N ARG A 170 7.34 11.29 7.82
CA ARG A 170 8.72 10.85 7.96
C ARG A 170 8.79 9.44 8.50
N GLY A 171 9.67 8.65 7.93
CA GLY A 171 9.92 7.28 8.31
C GLY A 171 11.35 7.08 8.81
N ARG A 172 11.54 6.25 9.83
CA ARG A 172 12.86 5.78 10.25
C ARG A 172 12.82 4.30 10.55
N PHE A 173 13.67 3.54 9.87
CA PHE A 173 13.90 2.12 10.12
C PHE A 173 15.20 1.94 10.88
N VAL A 174 15.21 1.03 11.86
CA VAL A 174 16.38 0.70 12.69
C VAL A 174 16.55 -0.82 12.71
N ASP A 175 17.60 -1.30 12.06
CA ASP A 175 18.02 -2.69 12.13
C ASP A 175 18.74 -2.94 13.48
N ARG A 176 18.28 -3.94 14.24
CA ARG A 176 18.91 -4.35 15.52
C ARG A 176 19.51 -5.76 15.45
N GLY A 177 19.71 -6.29 14.25
CA GLY A 177 20.30 -7.59 13.99
C GLY A 177 19.30 -8.62 13.47
N ALA A 178 19.64 -9.90 13.67
CA ALA A 178 18.87 -11.03 13.15
C ALA A 178 17.55 -11.28 13.89
N ASN A 179 17.41 -10.76 15.12
CA ASN A 179 16.31 -11.13 16.02
C ASN A 179 15.45 -9.93 16.45
N SER A 180 15.76 -8.72 15.96
CA SER A 180 14.97 -7.54 16.29
C SER A 180 15.15 -6.43 15.26
N PHE A 181 14.11 -5.63 15.07
CA PHE A 181 14.16 -4.35 14.38
C PHE A 181 13.18 -3.37 15.04
N GLY A 182 13.27 -2.09 14.69
CA GLY A 182 12.24 -1.13 15.07
C GLY A 182 12.03 -0.08 13.99
N SER A 183 10.86 0.53 14.02
CA SER A 183 10.49 1.60 13.10
C SER A 183 9.80 2.76 13.82
N THR A 184 9.89 3.94 13.24
CA THR A 184 9.20 5.14 13.71
C THR A 184 8.60 5.86 12.51
N VAL A 185 7.34 6.25 12.63
CA VAL A 185 6.62 7.07 11.64
C VAL A 185 6.14 8.34 12.31
N VAL A 186 6.34 9.48 11.67
CA VAL A 186 5.88 10.79 12.14
C VAL A 186 5.01 11.43 11.06
N ASN A 187 3.73 11.60 11.36
CA ASN A 187 2.79 12.39 10.59
C ASN A 187 2.77 13.83 11.10
N ARG A 188 3.38 14.76 10.36
CA ARG A 188 3.50 16.18 10.74
C ARG A 188 2.17 16.93 10.69
N GLY A 189 1.17 16.40 10.00
CA GLY A 189 -0.17 16.99 9.92
C GLY A 189 -1.01 16.78 11.18
N ARG A 190 -0.55 16.02 12.18
CA ARG A 190 -1.29 15.73 13.42
C ARG A 190 -0.46 16.00 14.67
N GLN A 191 -1.08 16.59 15.70
CA GLN A 191 -0.42 16.88 16.99
C GLN A 191 0.09 15.62 17.72
N HIS A 192 -0.53 14.46 17.51
CA HIS A 192 -0.13 13.16 18.07
C HIS A 192 0.20 12.14 16.95
N GLY A 193 0.84 12.59 15.87
CA GLY A 193 1.10 11.76 14.69
C GLY A 193 2.34 10.86 14.77
N THR A 194 2.91 10.60 15.94
CA THR A 194 4.14 9.79 16.07
C THR A 194 3.82 8.38 16.54
N ALA A 195 4.22 7.38 15.76
CA ALA A 195 4.14 5.97 16.10
C ALA A 195 5.52 5.34 16.19
N HIS A 196 5.69 4.43 17.13
CA HIS A 196 6.87 3.60 17.28
C HIS A 196 6.48 2.13 17.30
N ILE A 197 7.34 1.28 16.74
CA ILE A 197 7.22 -0.16 16.86
C ILE A 197 8.59 -0.78 17.06
N THR A 198 8.65 -1.78 17.93
CA THR A 198 9.79 -2.69 18.07
C THR A 198 9.28 -4.10 17.88
N VAL A 199 9.91 -4.85 16.97
CA VAL A 199 9.56 -6.24 16.65
C VAL A 199 10.73 -7.13 17.04
N HIS A 200 10.43 -8.26 17.66
CA HIS A 200 11.38 -9.26 18.12
C HIS A 200 11.03 -10.61 17.51
N CYS A 201 12.05 -11.40 17.22
CA CYS A 201 11.95 -12.80 16.83
C CYS A 201 12.85 -13.61 17.76
N ARG A 202 12.24 -14.41 18.62
CA ARG A 202 12.92 -15.35 19.50
C ARG A 202 11.92 -16.28 20.13
N ASN A 203 12.40 -17.43 20.58
CA ASN A 203 11.61 -18.42 21.32
C ASN A 203 11.32 -17.92 22.76
N ALA A 204 10.50 -16.88 22.88
CA ALA A 204 9.98 -16.37 24.14
C ALA A 204 8.74 -17.20 24.49
N GLY A 205 8.97 -18.32 25.17
CA GLY A 205 7.98 -19.39 25.38
C GLY A 205 6.54 -18.93 25.55
N PHE A 206 5.67 -19.45 24.68
CA PHE A 206 4.20 -19.48 24.63
C PHE A 206 3.37 -18.20 24.91
N ALA A 207 3.88 -17.21 25.64
CA ALA A 207 3.11 -16.08 26.11
C ALA A 207 3.15 -14.86 25.16
N LEU A 208 4.25 -14.66 24.43
CA LEU A 208 4.41 -13.50 23.54
C LEU A 208 4.33 -13.87 22.05
N GLY A 209 4.64 -15.12 21.70
CA GLY A 209 4.64 -15.65 20.33
C GLY A 209 6.04 -15.87 19.75
N ASP A 210 6.11 -16.47 18.56
CA ASP A 210 7.35 -16.71 17.80
C ASP A 210 7.96 -15.41 17.26
N ILE A 211 7.10 -14.52 16.78
CA ILE A 211 7.43 -13.16 16.36
C ILE A 211 6.48 -12.24 17.10
N TYR A 212 6.97 -11.25 17.81
CA TYR A 212 6.10 -10.39 18.63
C TYR A 212 6.56 -8.94 18.61
N PHE A 213 5.63 -8.05 18.89
CA PHE A 213 5.83 -6.62 18.70
C PHE A 213 5.28 -5.80 19.84
N SER A 214 5.83 -4.60 20.01
CA SER A 214 5.36 -3.58 20.93
C SER A 214 5.32 -2.22 20.25
N PHE A 215 4.25 -1.45 20.48
CA PHE A 215 4.10 -0.08 20.00
C PHE A 215 4.86 0.92 20.88
N THR A 216 6.14 0.64 21.10
CA THR A 216 7.04 1.46 21.92
C THR A 216 8.42 1.46 21.30
N GLU A 217 9.08 2.62 21.33
CA GLU A 217 10.44 2.74 20.84
C GLU A 217 11.39 1.96 21.76
N ASN A 218 12.26 1.12 21.19
CA ASN A 218 13.23 0.34 21.96
C ASN A 218 12.59 -0.56 23.02
N ALA A 219 11.41 -1.14 22.73
CA ALA A 219 10.72 -1.98 23.70
C ALA A 219 11.61 -3.13 24.18
N ALA A 220 11.60 -3.33 25.50
CA ALA A 220 12.27 -4.47 26.10
C ALA A 220 11.71 -5.76 25.51
N ASP A 221 12.52 -6.79 25.55
CA ASP A 221 12.22 -8.03 24.87
C ASP A 221 11.13 -8.84 25.62
N ASN A 222 10.80 -8.51 26.86
CA ASN A 222 9.83 -9.19 27.73
C ASN A 222 8.41 -8.58 27.71
N THR A 223 8.12 -7.70 26.76
CA THR A 223 6.81 -7.06 26.60
C THR A 223 6.33 -7.20 25.16
N ALA A 224 5.01 -7.35 24.99
CA ALA A 224 4.36 -7.39 23.70
C ALA A 224 2.97 -6.77 23.79
N ASN A 225 2.58 -6.05 22.74
CA ASN A 225 1.20 -5.69 22.46
C ASN A 225 0.48 -6.78 21.63
N GLY A 226 1.24 -7.58 20.89
CA GLY A 226 0.74 -8.70 20.11
C GLY A 226 1.88 -9.52 19.51
N GLY A 227 1.53 -10.57 18.78
CA GLY A 227 2.51 -11.43 18.12
C GLY A 227 1.87 -12.43 17.17
N PHE A 228 2.73 -13.23 16.57
CA PHE A 228 2.43 -14.31 15.66
C PHE A 228 3.07 -15.60 16.19
N ASN A 229 2.36 -16.71 16.05
CA ASN A 229 2.90 -18.05 16.22
C ASN A 229 3.01 -18.73 14.86
N VAL A 230 4.08 -19.49 14.66
CA VAL A 230 4.20 -20.41 13.53
C VAL A 230 3.32 -21.63 13.83
N SER A 231 2.42 -21.91 12.90
CA SER A 231 1.55 -23.08 12.89
C SER A 231 1.71 -23.78 11.54
N SER A 232 1.26 -25.02 11.45
CA SER A 232 1.29 -25.79 10.22
C SER A 232 0.01 -26.60 10.04
N ASP A 233 -0.35 -26.86 8.80
CA ASP A 233 -1.26 -27.95 8.44
C ASP A 233 -0.48 -29.12 7.82
N GLU A 234 -1.15 -30.04 7.14
CA GLU A 234 -0.52 -31.19 6.48
C GLU A 234 0.34 -30.82 5.25
N TYR A 235 0.35 -29.55 4.84
CA TYR A 235 0.89 -29.09 3.55
C TYR A 235 1.83 -27.88 3.66
N GLU A 236 1.57 -26.93 4.56
CA GLU A 236 2.31 -25.68 4.68
C GLU A 236 2.41 -25.14 6.11
N GLN A 237 3.44 -24.34 6.35
CA GLN A 237 3.60 -23.53 7.54
C GLN A 237 3.08 -22.12 7.29
N PHE A 238 2.44 -21.53 8.30
CA PHE A 238 1.82 -20.21 8.26
C PHE A 238 1.90 -19.55 9.65
N LEU A 239 1.60 -18.25 9.70
CA LEU A 239 1.52 -17.47 10.93
C LEU A 239 0.07 -17.32 11.38
N ILE A 240 -0.15 -17.41 12.70
CA ILE A 240 -1.42 -17.11 13.36
C ILE A 240 -1.21 -16.05 14.44
N VAL A 241 -2.16 -15.12 14.61
CA VAL A 241 -2.04 -14.04 15.61
C VAL A 241 -2.26 -14.56 17.04
N THR A 242 -1.34 -14.25 17.96
CA THR A 242 -1.23 -14.86 19.31
C THR A 242 -2.37 -14.50 20.28
N MET A 243 -3.19 -13.47 20.03
CA MET A 243 -4.17 -12.94 21.00
C MET A 243 -5.63 -12.84 20.54
N SER A 244 -6.07 -13.65 19.57
CA SER A 244 -7.51 -13.71 19.21
C SER A 244 -8.32 -14.48 20.28
N MET A 245 -8.55 -13.85 21.44
CA MET A 245 -9.42 -14.37 22.52
C MET A 245 -10.92 -14.18 22.25
N PHE A 246 -11.28 -13.56 21.11
CA PHE A 246 -12.64 -13.50 20.60
C PHE A 246 -12.63 -13.88 19.13
N GLY A 247 -13.13 -15.08 18.85
CA GLY A 247 -13.10 -15.68 17.53
C GLY A 247 -13.70 -14.81 16.44
N ASN A 248 -12.94 -14.65 15.38
CA ASN A 248 -13.34 -15.05 14.03
C ASN A 248 -12.11 -15.71 13.40
N GLU A 249 -12.33 -16.49 12.34
CA GLU A 249 -11.38 -17.33 11.59
C GLU A 249 -9.90 -17.00 11.88
N THR A 250 -9.14 -17.97 12.41
CA THR A 250 -7.68 -17.86 12.45
C THR A 250 -7.19 -17.70 11.03
N ASP A 251 -7.01 -16.45 10.59
CA ASP A 251 -6.42 -16.14 9.30
C ASP A 251 -5.03 -16.77 9.28
N GLN A 252 -4.87 -17.78 8.43
CA GLN A 252 -3.59 -18.37 8.14
C GLN A 252 -2.84 -17.35 7.28
N LEU A 253 -1.89 -16.65 7.89
CA LEU A 253 -1.15 -15.59 7.22
C LEU A 253 0.16 -16.16 6.70
N ASN A 254 0.46 -15.93 5.42
CA ASN A 254 1.84 -16.04 4.96
C ASN A 254 2.69 -14.87 5.54
N PRO A 255 4.02 -14.91 5.44
CA PRO A 255 4.87 -13.87 6.00
C PRO A 255 4.59 -12.46 5.48
N GLU A 256 4.25 -12.32 4.20
CA GLU A 256 3.90 -11.04 3.57
C GLU A 256 2.59 -10.46 4.11
N GLN A 257 1.56 -11.31 4.25
CA GLN A 257 0.27 -10.93 4.83
C GLN A 257 0.40 -10.57 6.31
N ALA A 258 1.25 -11.29 7.07
CA ALA A 258 1.55 -10.94 8.46
C ALA A 258 2.29 -9.58 8.55
N ALA A 259 3.20 -9.30 7.61
CA ALA A 259 3.88 -8.01 7.53
C ALA A 259 2.90 -6.87 7.25
N GLU A 260 2.01 -7.05 6.28
CA GLU A 260 0.97 -6.08 5.92
C GLU A 260 -0.01 -5.85 7.09
N TYR A 261 -0.49 -6.92 7.72
CA TYR A 261 -1.34 -6.85 8.90
C TYR A 261 -0.68 -6.00 10.01
N LEU A 262 0.59 -6.30 10.32
CA LEU A 262 1.32 -5.58 11.36
C LEU A 262 1.58 -4.12 10.98
N TRP A 263 1.90 -3.87 9.70
CA TRP A 263 2.14 -2.53 9.18
C TRP A 263 0.90 -1.65 9.31
N ASN A 264 -0.27 -2.16 8.92
CA ASN A 264 -1.54 -1.43 9.01
C ASN A 264 -1.83 -1.02 10.47
N GLN A 265 -1.67 -1.94 11.44
CA GLN A 265 -1.84 -1.59 12.85
C GLN A 265 -0.81 -0.55 13.35
N PHE A 266 0.41 -0.61 12.84
CA PHE A 266 1.46 0.33 13.20
C PHE A 266 1.19 1.75 12.68
N ILE A 267 0.81 1.91 11.41
CA ILE A 267 0.56 3.24 10.82
C ILE A 267 -0.73 3.89 11.35
N GLU A 268 -1.72 3.09 11.76
CA GLU A 268 -2.92 3.58 12.45
C GLU A 268 -2.58 4.33 13.74
N GLN A 269 -1.54 3.89 14.48
CA GLN A 269 -1.05 4.59 15.67
C GLN A 269 -0.52 6.00 15.36
N ALA A 270 -0.04 6.24 14.13
CA ALA A 270 0.38 7.57 13.67
C ALA A 270 -0.81 8.41 13.16
N GLY A 271 -2.04 7.89 13.28
CA GLY A 271 -3.25 8.50 12.74
C GLY A 271 -3.33 8.44 11.22
N ILE A 272 -2.66 7.46 10.61
CA ILE A 272 -2.74 7.16 9.18
C ILE A 272 -3.74 6.01 9.06
N SER A 273 -4.99 6.34 8.75
CA SER A 273 -6.08 5.37 8.58
C SER A 273 -6.59 5.39 7.14
N HIS A 274 -7.02 4.24 6.64
CA HIS A 274 -7.80 4.14 5.40
C HIS A 274 -9.21 4.65 5.63
N ALA A 275 -9.76 5.38 4.66
CA ALA A 275 -11.18 5.71 4.58
C ALA A 275 -11.88 4.69 3.70
#